data_AF-A0A955ATF0-F1
#
_entry.id   AF-A0A955ATF0-F1
#
_cell.length_a   1.000
_cell.length_b   1.000
_cell.length_c   1.000
_cell.angle_alpha   90.00
_cell.angle_beta   90.00
_cell.angle_gamma   90.00
#
_symmetry.space_group_name_H-M   'P 1'
#
loop_
_entity.id
_entity.type
_entity.pdbx_description
1 polymer ?
#
loop_
_entity_poly.entity_id
_entity_poly.type
_entity_poly.pdbx_seq_one_letter_code
_entity_poly.pdbx_strand_id
1 'polypeptide(L)'
;MPNRSGQAYGLTALSPIIRDTGRTPAHETEIREFLGSLDREGNSPFSKIPTMHLCRWTVIDDVPYQAHPAHEEHLKSKYLMFTANFDGDRDTTLALMAEH
;
A
#
# COMPACT_ATOMS: atom_id res chain seq x y z
N MET A 1 13.19 17.59 1.63
CA MET A 1 11.76 17.20 1.55
C MET A 1 11.50 16.18 2.66
N PRO A 2 10.33 16.18 3.31
CA PRO A 2 10.07 15.34 4.50
C PRO A 2 10.09 13.82 4.23
N ASN A 3 10.13 13.42 2.97
CA ASN A 3 10.09 12.03 2.52
C ASN A 3 11.43 11.53 1.93
N ARG A 4 12.54 12.21 2.21
CA ARG A 4 13.89 11.78 1.83
C ARG A 4 14.82 11.76 3.05
N SER A 5 15.58 10.68 3.20
CA SER A 5 16.69 10.57 4.15
C SER A 5 17.94 10.11 3.39
N GLY A 6 18.89 11.02 3.20
CA GLY A 6 20.01 10.78 2.28
C GLY A 6 19.52 10.56 0.84
N GLN A 7 19.84 9.41 0.26
CA GLN A 7 19.36 8.97 -1.07
C GLN A 7 18.09 8.13 -1.02
N ALA A 8 17.67 7.71 0.17
CA ALA A 8 16.49 6.88 0.37
C ALA A 8 15.22 7.75 0.37
N TYR A 9 14.22 7.29 -0.39
CA TYR A 9 12.89 7.87 -0.48
C TYR A 9 11.90 7.01 0.30
N GLY A 10 11.06 7.64 1.12
CA GLY A 10 9.92 7.00 1.78
C GLY A 10 8.61 7.42 1.11
N LEU A 11 7.93 6.48 0.47
CA LEU A 11 6.65 6.71 -0.20
C LEU A 11 5.52 6.01 0.54
N THR A 12 4.47 6.77 0.86
CA THR A 12 3.19 6.24 1.32
C THR A 12 2.08 6.80 0.44
N ALA A 13 1.28 5.92 -0.16
CA ALA A 13 0.10 6.28 -0.93
C ALA A 13 -1.14 5.61 -0.34
N LEU A 14 -2.23 6.36 -0.24
CA LEU A 14 -3.54 5.88 0.21
C LEU A 14 -4.52 6.03 -0.94
N SER A 15 -5.05 4.90 -1.41
CA SER A 15 -6.07 4.87 -2.46
C SER A 15 -7.39 4.36 -1.86
N PRO A 16 -8.48 5.16 -1.88
CA PRO A 16 -9.78 4.69 -1.41
C PRO A 16 -10.25 3.52 -2.28
N ILE A 17 -10.70 2.45 -1.64
CA ILE A 17 -11.32 1.30 -2.30
C ILE A 17 -12.79 1.66 -2.55
N ILE A 18 -13.24 1.50 -3.78
CA ILE A 18 -14.62 1.79 -4.18
C ILE A 18 -15.57 0.93 -3.34
N ARG A 19 -16.58 1.56 -2.76
CA ARG A 19 -17.64 0.88 -2.01
C ARG A 19 -18.81 0.59 -2.94
N ASP A 20 -18.93 -0.66 -3.38
CA ASP A 20 -20.04 -1.13 -4.20
C ASP A 20 -20.96 -2.03 -3.35
N THR A 21 -22.12 -1.50 -2.95
CA THR A 21 -23.07 -2.19 -2.06
C THR A 21 -23.80 -3.36 -2.73
N GLY A 22 -23.74 -3.48 -4.06
CA GLY A 22 -24.38 -4.57 -4.80
C GLY A 22 -23.44 -5.73 -5.14
N ARG A 23 -22.15 -5.63 -4.83
CA ARG A 23 -21.12 -6.58 -5.25
C ARG A 23 -20.80 -7.62 -4.16
N THR A 24 -20.72 -8.89 -4.58
CA THR A 24 -20.26 -10.00 -3.74
C THR A 24 -19.29 -10.89 -4.54
N PRO A 25 -18.03 -11.09 -4.08
CA PRO A 25 -17.42 -10.49 -2.89
C PRO A 25 -17.16 -8.98 -3.06
N ALA A 26 -17.10 -8.26 -1.94
CA ALA A 26 -16.76 -6.84 -1.93
C ALA A 26 -15.31 -6.62 -2.43
N HIS A 27 -15.01 -5.43 -2.96
CA HIS A 27 -13.72 -5.13 -3.59
C HIS A 27 -12.52 -5.34 -2.65
N GLU A 28 -12.65 -4.98 -1.37
CA GLU A 28 -11.60 -5.19 -0.39
C GLU A 28 -11.27 -6.67 -0.18
N THR A 29 -12.26 -7.56 -0.32
CA THR A 29 -12.09 -9.00 -0.18
C THR A 29 -11.30 -9.55 -1.37
N GLU A 30 -11.69 -9.17 -2.59
CA GLU A 30 -10.96 -9.55 -3.81
C GLU A 30 -9.51 -9.04 -3.78
N ILE A 31 -9.30 -7.80 -3.34
CA ILE A 31 -7.95 -7.24 -3.20
C ILE A 31 -7.15 -8.04 -2.16
N ARG A 32 -7.74 -8.39 -1.01
CA ARG A 32 -7.06 -9.21 0.02
C ARG A 32 -6.70 -10.59 -0.50
N GLU A 33 -7.60 -11.25 -1.23
CA GLU A 33 -7.36 -12.54 -1.85
C GLU A 33 -6.23 -12.45 -2.88
N PHE A 34 -6.29 -11.46 -3.77
CA PHE A 34 -5.24 -11.21 -4.75
C PHE A 34 -3.87 -10.97 -4.07
N LEU A 35 -3.79 -10.04 -3.13
CA LEU A 35 -2.57 -9.76 -2.39
C LEU A 35 -2.07 -10.96 -1.58
N GLY A 36 -2.99 -11.81 -1.08
CA GLY A 36 -2.68 -13.05 -0.40
C GLY A 36 -2.07 -14.12 -1.30
N SER A 37 -2.40 -14.09 -2.61
CA SER A 37 -1.88 -15.01 -3.61
C SER A 37 -0.48 -14.66 -4.13
N LEU A 38 0.00 -13.43 -3.88
CA LEU A 38 1.33 -12.99 -4.32
C LEU A 38 2.45 -13.74 -3.58
N ASP A 39 3.51 -14.09 -4.31
CA ASP A 39 4.71 -14.70 -3.73
C ASP A 39 5.41 -13.73 -2.76
N ARG A 40 5.75 -14.25 -1.58
CA ARG A 40 6.40 -13.53 -0.49
C ARG A 40 7.87 -13.91 -0.32
N GLU A 41 8.33 -14.99 -0.94
CA GLU A 41 9.62 -15.63 -0.69
C GLU A 41 10.55 -15.57 -1.92
N GLY A 42 10.56 -14.42 -2.62
CA GLY A 42 11.59 -14.08 -3.61
C GLY A 42 11.08 -13.73 -5.00
N ASN A 43 9.92 -14.25 -5.45
CA ASN A 43 9.32 -13.86 -6.73
C ASN A 43 8.17 -12.86 -6.57
N SER A 44 8.22 -12.04 -5.52
CA SER A 44 7.31 -10.89 -5.40
C SER A 44 7.42 -10.03 -6.67
N PRO A 45 6.33 -9.41 -7.16
CA PRO A 45 6.40 -8.48 -8.29
C PRO A 45 7.48 -7.40 -8.13
N PHE A 46 7.75 -7.00 -6.87
CA PHE A 46 8.70 -5.96 -6.54
C PHE A 46 10.16 -6.42 -6.47
N SER A 47 10.46 -7.72 -6.44
CA SER A 47 11.85 -8.20 -6.38
C SER A 47 12.65 -7.87 -7.65
N LYS A 48 11.95 -7.54 -8.73
CA LYS A 48 12.52 -7.12 -10.00
C LYS A 48 13.06 -5.68 -9.99
N ILE A 49 12.77 -4.90 -8.96
CA ILE A 49 13.10 -3.48 -8.89
C ILE A 49 14.38 -3.32 -8.05
N PRO A 50 15.55 -3.08 -8.68
CA PRO A 50 16.83 -3.18 -7.97
C PRO A 50 17.03 -2.13 -6.87
N THR A 51 16.35 -0.99 -6.97
CA THR A 51 16.46 0.09 -5.98
C THR A 51 15.48 -0.04 -4.81
N MET A 52 14.60 -1.06 -4.83
CA MET A 52 13.57 -1.27 -3.83
C MET A 52 14.14 -2.00 -2.61
N HIS A 53 14.12 -1.34 -1.45
CA HIS A 53 14.57 -1.93 -0.18
C HIS A 53 13.42 -2.62 0.56
N LEU A 54 12.24 -2.02 0.50
CA LEU A 54 11.03 -2.51 1.14
C LEU A 54 9.82 -1.98 0.39
N CYS A 55 8.81 -2.83 0.21
CA CYS A 55 7.51 -2.40 -0.30
C CYS A 55 6.41 -3.28 0.29
N ARG A 56 5.23 -2.69 0.50
CA ARG A 56 4.09 -3.40 1.06
C ARG A 56 2.78 -2.81 0.55
N TRP A 57 1.87 -3.69 0.15
CA TRP A 57 0.45 -3.38 0.05
C TRP A 57 -0.29 -3.85 1.29
N THR A 58 -1.24 -3.06 1.76
CA THR A 58 -2.10 -3.40 2.89
C THR A 58 -3.47 -2.77 2.72
N VAL A 59 -4.51 -3.57 2.93
CA VAL A 59 -5.88 -3.06 3.01
C VAL A 59 -6.15 -2.64 4.46
N ILE A 60 -6.49 -1.37 4.63
CA ILE A 60 -6.88 -0.75 5.90
C ILE A 60 -8.40 -0.60 5.90
N ASP A 61 -9.05 -1.24 6.86
CA ASP A 61 -10.49 -1.06 7.08
C ASP A 61 -10.73 0.16 7.96
N ASP A 62 -10.22 0.12 9.20
CA ASP A 62 -10.35 1.16 10.21
C ASP A 62 -9.03 1.40 10.96
N VAL A 63 -8.95 2.48 11.74
CA VAL A 63 -7.80 2.81 12.57
C VAL A 63 -8.24 3.08 14.01
N PRO A 64 -7.43 2.71 15.02
CA PRO A 64 -7.79 3.03 16.40
C PRO A 64 -7.72 4.55 16.63
N TYR A 65 -8.73 5.11 17.29
CA TYR A 65 -8.71 6.51 17.72
C TYR A 65 -7.64 6.71 18.81
N GLN A 66 -6.66 7.58 18.55
CA GLN A 66 -5.52 7.83 19.44
C GLN A 66 -5.78 8.96 20.45
N ALA A 67 -6.90 8.95 21.15
CA ALA A 67 -7.18 9.90 22.25
C ALA A 67 -8.05 9.30 23.35
N HIS A 68 -8.12 9.97 24.50
CA HIS A 68 -8.97 9.57 25.63
C HIS A 68 -10.30 10.35 25.59
N PRO A 69 -11.47 9.69 25.72
CA PRO A 69 -11.66 8.25 25.74
C PRO A 69 -11.43 7.62 24.36
N ALA A 70 -10.84 6.42 24.36
CA ALA A 70 -10.71 5.64 23.15
C ALA A 70 -12.10 5.24 22.66
N HIS A 71 -12.39 5.50 21.39
CA HIS A 71 -13.59 5.04 20.71
C HIS A 71 -13.22 4.49 19.33
N GLU A 72 -14.10 3.69 18.76
CA GLU A 72 -13.91 3.17 17.41
C GLU A 72 -14.20 4.31 16.41
N GLU A 73 -13.20 4.68 15.61
CA GLU A 73 -13.36 5.64 14.53
C GLU A 73 -13.30 4.89 13.20
N HIS A 74 -14.41 4.92 12.46
CA HIS A 74 -14.47 4.31 11.15
C HIS A 74 -13.96 5.26 10.09
N LEU A 75 -13.12 4.76 9.20
CA LEU A 75 -12.67 5.54 8.06
C LEU A 75 -13.84 5.76 7.07
N LYS A 76 -13.82 6.90 6.36
CA LYS A 76 -14.83 7.21 5.31
C LYS A 76 -14.83 6.19 4.17
N SER A 77 -13.74 5.45 4.02
CA SER A 77 -13.54 4.40 3.04
C SER A 77 -12.60 3.36 3.62
N LYS A 78 -12.64 2.14 3.10
CA LYS A 78 -11.51 1.24 3.19
C LYS A 78 -10.42 1.74 2.24
N TYR A 79 -9.16 1.55 2.57
CA TYR A 79 -8.04 2.05 1.78
C TYR A 79 -7.07 0.93 1.40
N LEU A 80 -6.61 0.95 0.15
CA LEU A 80 -5.40 0.26 -0.25
C LEU A 80 -4.22 1.19 0.04
N MET A 81 -3.44 0.84 1.05
CA MET A 81 -2.20 1.51 1.38
C MET A 81 -1.04 0.85 0.65
N PHE A 82 -0.24 1.65 -0.03
CA PHE A 82 1.07 1.27 -0.55
C PHE A 82 2.15 2.01 0.22
N THR A 83 3.13 1.27 0.75
CA THR A 83 4.34 1.85 1.34
C THR A 83 5.57 1.30 0.64
N ALA A 84 6.56 2.14 0.38
CA ALA A 84 7.82 1.75 -0.23
C ALA A 84 9.00 2.60 0.24
N ASN A 85 10.15 1.94 0.35
CA ASN A 85 11.44 2.56 0.56
C ASN A 85 12.37 2.14 -0.58
N PHE A 86 12.93 3.12 -1.27
CA PHE A 86 13.81 2.88 -2.41
C PHE A 86 14.84 4.00 -2.57
N ASP A 87 15.95 3.69 -3.24
CA ASP A 87 16.92 4.71 -3.63
C ASP A 87 16.62 5.28 -5.02
N GLY A 88 17.08 6.51 -5.25
CA GLY A 88 17.08 7.14 -6.57
C GLY A 88 15.89 8.06 -6.83
N ASP A 89 15.58 8.23 -8.11
CA ASP A 89 14.53 9.13 -8.55
C ASP A 89 13.13 8.49 -8.43
N ARG A 90 12.19 9.24 -7.84
CA ARG A 90 10.82 8.77 -7.57
C ARG A 90 10.09 8.40 -8.85
N ASP A 91 10.11 9.27 -9.85
CA ASP A 91 9.28 9.11 -11.03
C ASP A 91 9.81 7.95 -11.89
N THR A 92 11.13 7.79 -11.94
CA THR A 92 11.79 6.64 -12.55
C THR A 92 11.42 5.33 -11.86
N THR A 93 11.49 5.25 -10.53
CA THR A 93 11.10 4.04 -9.80
C THR A 93 9.62 3.71 -9.98
N LEU A 94 8.74 4.72 -9.96
CA LEU A 94 7.30 4.52 -10.20
C LEU A 94 7.00 4.05 -11.63
N ALA A 95 7.75 4.52 -12.63
CA ALA A 95 7.62 4.02 -14.00
C ALA A 95 8.02 2.55 -14.11
N LEU A 96 9.17 2.16 -13.52
CA LEU A 96 9.62 0.75 -13.48
C LEU A 96 8.60 -0.16 -12.78
N MET A 97 7.96 0.33 -11.72
CA MET A 97 6.88 -0.39 -11.04
C MET A 97 5.65 -0.61 -11.92
N ALA A 98 5.35 0.29 -12.85
CA ALA A 98 4.19 0.16 -13.73
C ALA A 98 4.44 -0.82 -14.89
N GLU A 99 5.69 -1.13 -15.19
CA GLU A 99 6.11 -2.04 -16.28
C GLU A 99 6.23 -3.52 -15.83
N HIS A 100 6.19 -3.79 -14.52
CA HIS A 100 6.43 -5.12 -13.93
C HIS A 100 5.27 -5.64 -13.09
#